data_AF-Q2UKM5-F1
#
_entry.id   AF-Q2UKM5-F1
#
_cell.length_a   1.000
_cell.length_b   1.000
_cell.length_c   1.000
_cell.angle_alpha   90.00
_cell.angle_beta   90.00
_cell.angle_gamma   90.00
#
_symmetry.space_group_name_H-M   'P 1'
#
loop_
_entity.id
_entity.type
_entity.pdbx_description
1 polymer ?
#
loop_
_entity_poly.entity_id
_entity_poly.type
_entity_poly.pdbx_seq_one_letter_code
_entity_poly.pdbx_strand_id
1 'polypeptide(L)'
;MSRVKFNVNAEYGYLQNFKVLQNVFARHQVDKPIPVQQLTKCRMQDNLEFLQWTKKYWDQHFPGGDYDAVARRKASGAPPAAAGSRAGAASAGATRRGATPTGAVARPRVAAASGPNVSALQQEIATQKEAIGGLEKERDFYFAKLRDIELLLQSAIEADPELEKDDDSLVKHIQGILYSTECGSETELVTFTKINSTSYRRMLIIHGFPGSHRRLRELCTLQHDRCDELGAETKH
;
A
#
# COMPACT_ATOMS: atom_id res chain seq x y z
N MET A 1 -6.16 -23.35 10.55
CA MET A 1 -5.71 -22.60 9.35
C MET A 1 -5.78 -23.43 8.07
N SER A 2 -6.00 -24.75 8.14
CA SER A 2 -6.10 -25.65 6.95
C SER A 2 -7.22 -25.31 5.95
N ARG A 3 -8.30 -24.66 6.41
CA ARG A 3 -9.43 -24.26 5.53
C ARG A 3 -9.19 -22.93 4.82
N VAL A 4 -8.15 -22.19 5.19
CA VAL A 4 -7.82 -20.89 4.59
C VAL A 4 -6.83 -21.12 3.46
N LYS A 5 -7.17 -20.64 2.28
CA LYS A 5 -6.31 -20.72 1.09
C LYS A 5 -5.46 -19.45 1.01
N PHE A 6 -4.15 -19.57 1.21
CA PHE A 6 -3.24 -18.41 1.27
C PHE A 6 -2.80 -17.89 -0.10
N ASN A 7 -2.62 -18.79 -1.07
CA ASN A 7 -2.14 -18.43 -2.42
C ASN A 7 -3.32 -18.44 -3.41
N VAL A 8 -4.30 -17.58 -3.18
CA VAL A 8 -5.46 -17.40 -4.06
C VAL A 8 -5.32 -16.09 -4.81
N ASN A 9 -5.57 -16.13 -6.12
CA ASN A 9 -5.64 -14.97 -6.99
C ASN A 9 -7.01 -14.83 -7.69
N ALA A 10 -7.90 -15.80 -7.51
CA ALA A 10 -9.25 -15.79 -8.09
C ALA A 10 -10.30 -15.37 -7.05
N GLU A 11 -11.26 -14.54 -7.47
CA GLU A 11 -12.31 -13.97 -6.59
C GLU A 11 -13.11 -15.04 -5.84
N TYR A 12 -13.43 -16.15 -6.51
CA TYR A 12 -14.13 -17.28 -5.89
C TYR A 12 -13.38 -17.87 -4.69
N GLY A 13 -12.05 -17.87 -4.72
CA GLY A 13 -11.25 -18.35 -3.60
C GLY A 13 -11.25 -17.37 -2.42
N TYR A 14 -11.38 -16.06 -2.67
CA TYR A 14 -11.57 -15.06 -1.61
C TYR A 14 -12.91 -15.27 -0.89
N LEU A 15 -13.98 -15.53 -1.64
CA LEU A 15 -15.30 -15.82 -1.04
C LEU A 15 -15.25 -16.99 -0.06
N GLN A 16 -14.53 -18.06 -0.40
CA GLN A 16 -14.36 -19.20 0.51
C GLN A 16 -13.61 -18.81 1.80
N ASN A 17 -12.57 -17.97 1.69
CA ASN A 17 -11.84 -17.47 2.86
C ASN A 17 -12.71 -16.55 3.73
N PHE A 18 -13.47 -15.64 3.13
CA PHE A 18 -14.40 -14.78 3.86
C PHE A 18 -15.51 -15.57 4.55
N LYS A 19 -15.94 -16.71 3.99
CA LYS A 19 -16.89 -17.60 4.67
C LYS A 19 -16.29 -18.21 5.94
N VAL A 20 -15.01 -18.56 5.91
CA VAL A 20 -14.29 -19.01 7.13
C VAL A 20 -14.28 -17.88 8.16
N LEU A 21 -14.00 -16.64 7.75
CA LEU A 21 -14.00 -15.48 8.65
C LEU A 21 -15.38 -15.20 9.28
N GLN A 22 -16.45 -15.21 8.48
CA GLN A 22 -17.82 -15.06 8.98
C GLN A 22 -18.17 -16.12 10.05
N ASN A 23 -17.77 -17.37 9.82
CA ASN A 23 -17.98 -18.44 10.79
C ASN A 23 -17.21 -18.21 12.10
N VAL A 24 -16.01 -17.60 12.03
CA VAL A 24 -15.23 -17.23 13.22
C VAL A 24 -15.94 -16.11 13.98
N PHE A 25 -16.44 -15.08 13.29
CA PHE A 25 -17.16 -13.97 13.94
C PHE A 25 -18.44 -14.46 14.62
N ALA A 26 -19.19 -15.34 13.97
CA ALA A 26 -20.38 -15.95 14.55
C ALA A 26 -20.07 -16.78 15.82
N ARG A 27 -18.96 -17.54 15.83
CA ARG A 27 -18.55 -18.33 16.99
C ARG A 27 -18.09 -17.48 18.17
N HIS A 28 -17.45 -16.35 17.89
CA HIS A 28 -16.93 -15.43 18.90
C HIS A 28 -17.90 -14.28 19.22
N GLN A 29 -19.14 -14.35 18.70
CA GLN A 29 -20.20 -13.34 18.94
C GLN A 29 -19.74 -11.92 18.61
N VAL A 30 -19.06 -11.76 17.47
CA VAL A 30 -18.57 -10.47 16.99
C VAL A 30 -19.61 -9.88 16.03
N ASP A 31 -20.35 -8.88 16.49
CA ASP A 31 -21.50 -8.28 15.78
C ASP A 31 -21.11 -7.33 14.62
N LYS A 32 -19.85 -7.31 14.19
CA LYS A 32 -19.41 -6.48 13.06
C LYS A 32 -19.84 -7.12 11.73
N PRO A 33 -20.70 -6.46 10.92
CA PRO A 33 -20.98 -6.94 9.57
C PRO A 33 -19.72 -6.82 8.70
N ILE A 34 -19.43 -7.91 7.98
CA ILE A 34 -18.30 -8.02 7.05
C ILE A 34 -18.82 -7.75 5.63
N PRO A 35 -18.44 -6.63 4.98
CA PRO A 35 -18.88 -6.29 3.63
C PRO A 35 -18.14 -7.11 2.56
N VAL A 36 -18.43 -8.42 2.49
CA VAL A 36 -17.69 -9.37 1.64
C VAL A 36 -17.60 -8.92 0.17
N GLN A 37 -18.71 -8.47 -0.42
CA GLN A 37 -18.78 -8.05 -1.83
C GLN A 37 -17.88 -6.86 -2.18
N GLN A 38 -17.60 -6.01 -1.19
CA GLN A 38 -16.73 -4.84 -1.35
C GLN A 38 -15.28 -5.24 -1.13
N LEU A 39 -15.02 -6.07 -0.11
CA LEU A 39 -13.68 -6.56 0.20
C LEU A 39 -13.13 -7.50 -0.88
N THR A 40 -13.96 -8.33 -1.52
CA THR A 40 -13.51 -9.24 -2.60
C THR A 40 -13.05 -8.51 -3.86
N LYS A 41 -13.54 -7.29 -4.09
CA LYS A 41 -13.11 -6.42 -5.20
C LYS A 41 -11.78 -5.72 -4.95
N CYS A 42 -11.17 -5.93 -3.79
CA CYS A 42 -9.88 -5.35 -3.42
C CYS A 42 -9.85 -3.80 -3.50
N ARG A 43 -10.98 -3.12 -3.30
CA ARG A 43 -11.04 -1.66 -3.28
C ARG A 43 -10.34 -1.12 -2.02
N MET A 44 -9.49 -0.11 -2.19
CA MET A 44 -8.65 0.40 -1.09
C MET A 44 -9.47 0.91 0.10
N GLN A 45 -10.51 1.71 -0.16
CA GLN A 45 -11.35 2.32 0.88
C GLN A 45 -11.99 1.28 1.80
N ASP A 46 -12.68 0.28 1.23
CA ASP A 46 -13.41 -0.72 2.00
C ASP A 46 -12.46 -1.64 2.80
N ASN A 47 -11.30 -1.98 2.23
CA ASN A 47 -10.29 -2.79 2.90
C ASN A 47 -9.61 -2.03 4.04
N LEU A 48 -9.33 -0.74 3.85
CA LEU A 48 -8.72 0.09 4.89
C LEU A 48 -9.66 0.28 6.08
N GLU A 49 -10.94 0.57 5.85
CA GLU A 49 -11.94 0.68 6.91
C GLU A 49 -12.03 -0.62 7.73
N PHE A 50 -12.07 -1.77 7.05
CA PHE A 50 -12.13 -3.07 7.72
C PHE A 50 -10.87 -3.36 8.56
N LEU A 51 -9.68 -2.99 8.07
CA LEU A 51 -8.41 -3.16 8.78
C LEU A 51 -8.32 -2.24 10.00
N GLN A 52 -8.77 -0.98 9.89
CA GLN A 52 -8.81 -0.05 11.02
C GLN A 52 -9.67 -0.60 12.16
N TRP A 53 -10.86 -1.09 11.84
CA TRP A 53 -11.71 -1.74 12.83
C TRP A 53 -11.06 -3.00 13.40
N THR A 54 -10.43 -3.83 12.57
CA THR A 54 -9.76 -5.06 13.02
C THR A 54 -8.63 -4.77 14.00
N LYS A 55 -7.82 -3.72 13.75
CA LYS A 55 -6.77 -3.28 14.66
C LYS A 55 -7.35 -2.83 16.00
N LYS A 56 -8.39 -2.01 15.98
CA LYS A 56 -9.10 -1.57 17.20
C LYS A 56 -9.65 -2.75 17.99
N TYR A 57 -10.24 -3.73 17.31
CA TYR A 57 -10.75 -4.95 17.93
C TYR A 57 -9.62 -5.77 18.57
N TRP A 58 -8.50 -5.93 17.85
CA TRP A 58 -7.32 -6.65 18.35
C TRP A 58 -6.76 -6.01 19.62
N ASP A 59 -6.57 -4.69 19.63
CA ASP A 59 -6.00 -3.98 20.78
C ASP A 59 -6.83 -4.13 22.06
N GLN A 60 -8.15 -4.27 21.92
CA GLN A 60 -9.06 -4.44 23.05
C GLN A 60 -9.11 -5.87 23.58
N HIS A 61 -8.89 -6.88 22.72
CA HIS A 61 -9.11 -8.28 23.04
C HIS A 61 -7.83 -9.10 23.11
N PHE A 62 -6.67 -8.51 22.86
CA PHE A 62 -5.39 -9.22 22.89
C PHE A 62 -4.97 -9.52 24.34
N PRO A 63 -4.91 -10.80 24.75
CA PRO A 63 -4.63 -11.19 26.14
C PRO A 63 -3.14 -11.10 26.52
N GLY A 64 -2.28 -10.71 25.57
CA GLY A 64 -0.82 -10.89 25.67
C GLY A 64 -0.40 -12.31 25.27
N GLY A 65 0.80 -12.44 24.69
CA GLY A 65 1.40 -13.72 24.30
C GLY A 65 1.99 -13.73 22.90
N ASP A 66 2.89 -14.69 22.65
CA ASP A 66 3.55 -14.81 21.35
C ASP A 66 2.69 -15.57 20.34
N TYR A 67 2.52 -14.99 19.15
CA TYR A 67 1.80 -15.62 18.04
C TYR A 67 2.70 -15.78 16.82
N ASP A 68 3.17 -17.01 16.56
CA ASP A 68 3.93 -17.33 15.34
C ASP A 68 2.99 -17.60 14.16
N ALA A 69 2.78 -16.57 13.34
CA ALA A 69 1.98 -16.67 12.13
C ALA A 69 2.62 -17.56 11.05
N VAL A 70 3.96 -17.60 10.95
CA VAL A 70 4.67 -18.29 9.86
C VAL A 70 4.59 -19.80 10.06
N ALA A 71 4.85 -20.29 11.28
CA ALA A 71 4.70 -21.71 11.59
C ALA A 71 3.26 -22.20 11.33
N ARG A 72 2.26 -21.39 11.72
CA ARG A 72 0.84 -21.71 11.52
C ARG A 72 0.43 -21.81 10.04
N ARG A 73 1.03 -20.98 9.17
CA ARG A 73 0.83 -21.03 7.72
C ARG A 73 1.53 -22.24 7.10
N LYS A 74 2.79 -22.51 7.46
CA LYS A 74 3.54 -23.67 6.97
C LYS A 74 2.86 -25.00 7.32
N ALA A 75 2.32 -25.11 8.54
CA ALA A 75 1.55 -26.28 8.97
C ALA A 75 0.23 -26.48 8.20
N SER A 76 -0.20 -25.49 7.41
CA SER A 76 -1.42 -25.55 6.59
C SER A 76 -1.12 -25.79 5.10
N GLY A 77 0.10 -26.20 4.74
CA GLY A 77 0.48 -26.53 3.37
C GLY A 77 0.79 -25.32 2.48
N ALA A 78 1.00 -24.13 3.06
CA ALA A 78 1.49 -22.98 2.30
C ALA A 78 2.98 -23.20 1.92
N PRO A 79 3.37 -23.06 0.66
CA PRO A 79 4.78 -23.12 0.28
C PRO A 79 5.58 -22.03 1.01
N PRO A 80 6.86 -22.28 1.31
CA PRO A 80 7.71 -21.28 1.97
C PRO A 80 7.72 -20.00 1.13
N ALA A 81 7.51 -18.86 1.78
CA ALA A 81 7.76 -17.56 1.16
C ALA A 81 9.18 -17.55 0.60
N ALA A 82 9.32 -17.26 -0.69
CA ALA A 82 10.63 -17.14 -1.33
C ALA A 82 11.44 -16.10 -0.55
N ALA A 83 12.54 -16.55 0.08
CA ALA A 83 13.48 -15.65 0.70
C ALA A 83 14.04 -14.74 -0.39
N GLY A 84 14.01 -13.43 -0.13
CA GLY A 84 14.53 -12.41 -1.02
C GLY A 84 15.95 -12.73 -1.49
N SER A 85 16.15 -12.49 -2.79
CA SER A 85 17.42 -12.44 -3.49
C SER A 85 18.46 -11.65 -2.70
N ARG A 86 19.37 -12.36 -2.03
CA ARG A 86 20.66 -11.80 -1.63
C ARG A 86 21.67 -12.06 -2.73
N ALA A 87 22.19 -10.96 -3.27
CA ALA A 87 23.23 -10.91 -4.29
C ALA A 87 24.41 -11.82 -3.92
N GLY A 88 24.86 -12.59 -4.90
CA GLY A 88 25.98 -13.51 -4.78
C GLY A 88 27.31 -12.76 -4.72
N ALA A 89 28.12 -13.11 -3.73
CA ALA A 89 29.56 -12.89 -3.74
C ALA A 89 30.25 -14.11 -4.39
N ALA A 90 31.28 -13.84 -5.18
CA ALA A 90 32.04 -14.76 -5.99
C ALA A 90 32.87 -15.78 -5.19
N SER A 91 33.15 -16.95 -5.78
CA SER A 91 34.52 -17.47 -5.92
C SER A 91 34.59 -18.71 -6.81
N ALA A 92 35.73 -18.81 -7.50
CA ALA A 92 36.14 -19.74 -8.53
C ALA A 92 36.22 -21.24 -8.15
N GLY A 93 36.35 -22.11 -9.15
CA GLY A 93 37.08 -23.37 -9.00
C GLY A 93 36.59 -24.58 -9.80
N ALA A 94 37.24 -24.84 -10.94
CA ALA A 94 37.77 -26.15 -11.36
C ALA A 94 36.84 -27.37 -11.62
N THR A 95 36.72 -27.71 -12.91
CA THR A 95 37.03 -29.01 -13.58
C THR A 95 36.50 -30.38 -13.11
N ARG A 96 36.07 -31.15 -14.15
CA ARG A 96 36.11 -32.62 -14.40
C ARG A 96 34.87 -33.48 -14.09
N ARG A 97 34.20 -33.84 -15.19
CA ARG A 97 34.00 -35.20 -15.76
C ARG A 97 33.63 -36.36 -14.80
N GLY A 98 32.44 -36.91 -14.99
CA GLY A 98 32.05 -38.24 -14.52
C GLY A 98 30.83 -38.74 -15.30
N ALA A 99 31.05 -39.72 -16.17
CA ALA A 99 30.00 -40.45 -16.89
C ALA A 99 29.63 -41.70 -16.10
N THR A 100 28.35 -42.08 -16.08
CA THR A 100 27.89 -43.47 -16.26
C THR A 100 26.37 -43.50 -16.48
N PRO A 101 25.87 -44.45 -17.29
CA PRO A 101 24.49 -44.48 -17.79
C PRO A 101 23.60 -45.43 -16.99
N THR A 102 22.28 -45.23 -17.03
CA THR A 102 21.26 -46.29 -16.95
C THR A 102 19.89 -45.67 -17.28
N GLY A 103 19.07 -46.44 -17.97
CA GLY A 103 17.97 -45.92 -18.78
C GLY A 103 16.59 -46.01 -18.15
N ALA A 104 15.64 -45.71 -19.04
CA ALA A 104 14.20 -45.95 -19.00
C ALA A 104 13.30 -44.83 -18.43
N VAL A 105 12.37 -44.46 -19.32
CA VAL A 105 11.07 -43.81 -19.13
C VAL A 105 11.05 -42.29 -19.26
N ALA A 106 11.05 -41.85 -20.53
CA ALA A 106 10.62 -40.54 -20.95
C ALA A 106 9.12 -40.35 -20.65
N ARG A 107 8.81 -39.69 -19.52
CA ARG A 107 7.55 -38.93 -19.41
C ARG A 107 7.72 -37.65 -20.22
N PRO A 108 6.76 -37.27 -21.08
CA PRO A 108 6.81 -35.95 -21.70
C PRO A 108 6.74 -34.92 -20.57
N ARG A 109 7.81 -34.14 -20.40
CA ARG A 109 7.72 -32.86 -19.72
C ARG A 109 6.65 -32.09 -20.49
N VAL A 110 5.52 -31.83 -19.84
CA VAL A 110 4.60 -30.78 -20.26
C VAL A 110 5.42 -29.50 -20.32
N ALA A 111 5.88 -29.18 -21.52
CA ALA A 111 6.37 -27.86 -21.85
C ALA A 111 5.30 -26.89 -21.39
N ALA A 112 5.70 -25.91 -20.61
CA ALA A 112 4.85 -24.82 -20.19
C ALA A 112 4.14 -24.27 -21.43
N ALA A 113 2.87 -24.62 -21.59
CA ALA A 113 2.00 -24.02 -22.58
C ALA A 113 1.72 -22.60 -22.06
N SER A 114 2.63 -21.68 -22.37
CA SER A 114 2.33 -20.26 -22.42
C SER A 114 1.24 -20.09 -23.48
N GLY A 115 -0.02 -20.15 -23.05
CA GLY A 115 -1.15 -19.98 -23.96
C GLY A 115 -1.09 -18.60 -24.65
N PRO A 116 -1.71 -18.44 -25.82
CA PRO A 116 -1.68 -17.19 -26.62
C PRO A 116 -2.14 -15.95 -25.85
N ASN A 117 -2.90 -16.13 -24.76
CA ASN A 117 -3.32 -15.06 -23.87
C ASN A 117 -2.17 -14.48 -23.04
N VAL A 118 -1.14 -15.27 -22.70
CA VAL A 118 -0.01 -14.79 -21.88
C VAL A 118 0.88 -13.85 -22.68
N SER A 119 1.11 -14.15 -23.96
CA SER A 119 1.90 -13.27 -24.84
C SER A 119 1.18 -11.96 -25.17
N ALA A 120 -0.14 -12.01 -25.40
CA ALA A 120 -0.93 -10.81 -25.63
C ALA A 120 -0.96 -9.89 -24.39
N LEU A 121 -1.13 -10.47 -23.20
CA LEU A 121 -1.06 -9.71 -21.94
C LEU A 121 0.33 -9.13 -21.67
N GLN A 122 1.40 -9.85 -22.03
CA GLN A 122 2.77 -9.34 -21.90
C GLN A 122 3.05 -8.15 -22.82
N GLN A 123 2.48 -8.16 -24.02
CA GLN A 123 2.60 -7.06 -24.98
C GLN A 123 1.84 -5.82 -24.48
N GLU A 124 0.63 -6.00 -23.95
CA GLU A 124 -0.16 -4.92 -23.32
C GLU A 124 0.60 -4.28 -22.14
N ILE A 125 1.21 -5.10 -21.28
CA ILE A 125 2.05 -4.60 -20.17
C ILE A 125 3.24 -3.80 -20.68
N ALA A 126 3.86 -4.21 -21.80
CA ALA A 126 4.98 -3.47 -22.38
C ALA A 126 4.53 -2.10 -22.92
N THR A 127 3.43 -2.05 -23.66
CA THR A 127 2.86 -0.81 -24.20
C THR A 127 2.44 0.16 -23.09
N GLN A 128 1.79 -0.34 -22.02
CA GLN A 128 1.41 0.48 -20.87
C GLN A 128 2.62 1.04 -20.13
N LYS A 129 3.70 0.27 -20.00
CA LYS A 129 4.95 0.75 -19.39
C LYS A 129 5.62 1.86 -20.19
N GLU A 130 5.64 1.75 -21.52
CA GLU A 130 6.16 2.82 -22.38
C GLU A 130 5.29 4.08 -22.28
N ALA A 131 3.97 3.93 -22.23
CA ALA A 131 3.04 5.05 -22.05
C ALA A 131 3.24 5.75 -20.68
N ILE A 132 3.36 4.98 -19.59
CA ILE A 132 3.65 5.52 -18.25
C ILE A 132 4.98 6.28 -18.26
N GLY A 133 6.03 5.70 -18.84
CA GLY A 133 7.33 6.38 -18.93
C GLY A 133 7.31 7.66 -19.79
N GLY A 134 6.38 7.78 -20.74
CA GLY A 134 6.11 9.03 -21.46
C GLY A 134 5.43 10.07 -20.56
N LEU A 135 4.36 9.67 -19.87
CA LEU A 135 3.61 10.54 -18.97
C LEU A 135 4.44 11.02 -17.77
N GLU A 136 5.34 10.21 -17.24
CA GLU A 136 6.27 10.60 -16.17
C GLU A 136 7.22 11.72 -16.64
N LYS A 137 7.73 11.64 -17.87
CA LYS A 137 8.57 12.71 -18.44
C LYS A 137 7.79 14.02 -18.62
N GLU A 138 6.54 13.94 -19.08
CA GLU A 138 5.68 15.12 -19.21
C GLU A 138 5.35 15.71 -17.84
N ARG A 139 5.00 14.88 -16.85
CA ARG A 139 4.81 15.29 -15.45
C ARG A 139 6.03 16.04 -14.92
N ASP A 140 7.21 15.46 -15.08
CA ASP A 140 8.46 16.04 -14.57
C ASP A 140 8.82 17.33 -15.31
N PHE A 141 8.55 17.40 -16.61
CA PHE A 141 8.74 18.61 -17.42
C PHE A 141 7.85 19.78 -16.95
N TYR A 142 6.57 19.52 -16.68
CA TYR A 142 5.67 20.55 -16.17
C TYR A 142 6.00 20.93 -14.72
N PHE A 143 6.37 19.96 -13.88
CA PHE A 143 6.80 20.23 -12.50
C PHE A 143 8.05 21.13 -12.46
N ALA A 144 9.06 20.83 -13.29
CA ALA A 144 10.26 21.65 -13.38
C ALA A 144 9.94 23.11 -13.75
N LYS A 145 9.04 23.32 -14.72
CA LYS A 145 8.60 24.68 -15.10
C LYS A 145 7.90 25.42 -13.96
N LEU A 146 7.00 24.75 -13.24
CA LEU A 146 6.31 25.35 -12.10
C LEU A 146 7.29 25.70 -10.98
N ARG A 147 8.29 24.85 -10.74
CA ARG A 147 9.37 25.09 -9.78
C ARG A 147 10.26 26.28 -10.16
N ASP A 148 10.61 26.39 -11.44
CA ASP A 148 11.38 27.54 -11.94
C ASP A 148 10.60 28.86 -11.75
N ILE A 149 9.29 28.85 -12.02
CA ILE A 149 8.42 30.01 -11.78
C ILE A 149 8.36 30.38 -10.29
N GLU A 150 8.22 29.40 -9.41
CA GLU A 150 8.22 29.62 -7.96
C GLU A 150 9.53 30.23 -7.47
N LEU A 151 10.68 29.75 -7.96
CA LEU A 151 11.99 30.32 -7.65
C LEU A 151 12.10 31.78 -8.12
N LEU A 152 11.62 32.09 -9.33
CA LEU A 152 11.62 33.45 -9.85
C LEU A 152 10.76 34.39 -8.99
N LEU A 153 9.61 33.92 -8.51
CA LEU A 153 8.76 34.71 -7.61
C LEU A 153 9.41 34.93 -6.25
N GLN A 154 10.03 33.90 -5.67
CA GLN A 154 10.77 34.03 -4.40
C GLN A 154 11.90 35.06 -4.53
N SER A 155 12.67 35.01 -5.63
CA SER A 155 13.73 35.98 -5.89
C SER A 155 13.20 37.40 -6.09
N ALA A 156 12.03 37.56 -6.73
CA ALA A 156 11.40 38.87 -6.90
C ALA A 156 10.93 39.46 -5.56
N ILE A 157 10.35 38.64 -4.68
CA ILE A 157 9.90 39.05 -3.34
C ILE A 157 11.11 39.39 -2.45
N GLU A 158 12.21 38.64 -2.54
CA GLU A 158 13.43 38.95 -1.79
C GLU A 158 14.04 40.29 -2.21
N ALA A 159 13.99 40.62 -3.50
CA ALA A 159 14.48 41.89 -4.03
C ALA A 159 13.57 43.08 -3.69
N ASP A 160 12.25 42.87 -3.67
CA ASP A 160 11.26 43.88 -3.29
C ASP A 160 10.16 43.27 -2.38
N PRO A 161 10.32 43.39 -1.05
CA PRO A 161 9.38 42.81 -0.08
C PRO A 161 7.98 43.45 -0.09
N GLU A 162 7.76 44.60 -0.75
CA GLU A 162 6.44 45.20 -0.86
C GLU A 162 5.52 44.42 -1.82
N LEU A 163 6.09 43.66 -2.76
CA LEU A 163 5.34 42.85 -3.74
C LEU A 163 4.49 41.74 -3.09
N GLU A 164 4.80 41.33 -1.87
CA GLU A 164 4.02 40.32 -1.13
C GLU A 164 2.83 40.93 -0.37
N LYS A 165 2.84 42.24 -0.09
CA LYS A 165 1.84 42.85 0.80
C LYS A 165 0.54 43.19 0.08
N ASP A 166 0.60 43.35 -1.24
CA ASP A 166 -0.56 43.75 -2.04
C ASP A 166 -1.28 42.49 -2.55
N ASP A 167 -2.46 42.23 -1.99
CA ASP A 167 -3.24 41.00 -2.23
C ASP A 167 -3.73 40.88 -3.69
N ASP A 168 -3.90 42.02 -4.38
CA ASP A 168 -4.27 42.08 -5.80
C ASP A 168 -3.05 42.08 -6.74
N SER A 169 -1.84 41.91 -6.22
CA SER A 169 -0.63 41.86 -7.04
C SER A 169 -0.60 40.64 -7.97
N LEU A 170 0.10 40.78 -9.10
CA LEU A 170 0.35 39.66 -10.00
C LEU A 170 1.04 38.48 -9.29
N VAL A 171 1.93 38.78 -8.32
CA VAL A 171 2.63 37.78 -7.51
C VAL A 171 1.65 36.93 -6.70
N LYS A 172 0.68 37.56 -6.01
CA LYS A 172 -0.35 36.86 -5.24
C LYS A 172 -1.26 36.01 -6.10
N HIS A 173 -1.66 36.51 -7.27
CA HIS A 173 -2.44 35.72 -8.23
C HIS A 173 -1.69 34.47 -8.72
N ILE A 174 -0.39 34.58 -9.03
CA ILE A 174 0.41 33.42 -9.47
C ILE A 174 0.62 32.44 -8.30
N GLN A 175 0.90 32.92 -7.09
CA GLN A 175 0.95 32.08 -5.89
C GLN A 175 -0.39 31.35 -5.64
N GLY A 176 -1.51 32.04 -5.86
CA GLY A 176 -2.85 31.47 -5.78
C GLY A 176 -3.05 30.30 -6.74
N ILE A 177 -2.51 30.36 -7.96
CA ILE A 177 -2.54 29.26 -8.93
C ILE A 177 -1.60 28.13 -8.50
N LEU A 178 -0.34 28.45 -8.13
CA LEU A 178 0.68 27.46 -7.75
C LEU A 178 0.31 26.66 -6.50
N TYR A 179 -0.40 27.30 -5.56
CA TYR A 179 -0.87 26.69 -4.33
C TYR A 179 -2.37 26.36 -4.34
N SER A 180 -3.04 26.56 -5.48
CA SER A 180 -4.43 26.13 -5.66
C SER A 180 -4.48 24.61 -5.52
N THR A 181 -5.22 24.13 -4.54
CA THR A 181 -5.43 22.70 -4.34
C THR A 181 -6.71 22.27 -5.04
N GLU A 182 -6.61 22.04 -6.36
CA GLU A 182 -7.68 21.40 -7.14
C GLU A 182 -7.67 19.88 -6.92
N CYS A 183 -7.75 19.44 -5.67
CA CYS A 183 -8.13 18.06 -5.33
C CYS A 183 -9.64 18.04 -5.06
N GLY A 184 -10.41 18.16 -6.15
CA GLY A 184 -11.85 17.94 -6.14
C GLY A 184 -12.20 16.48 -5.87
N SER A 185 -12.07 16.04 -4.62
CA SER A 185 -12.92 15.01 -3.97
C SER A 185 -12.64 14.92 -2.46
N GLU A 186 -12.48 16.05 -1.77
CA GLU A 186 -12.20 16.08 -0.32
C GLU A 186 -13.21 16.83 0.55
N THR A 187 -14.35 17.26 -0.02
CA THR A 187 -15.43 17.90 0.75
C THR A 187 -16.28 16.95 1.60
N GLU A 188 -16.06 15.63 1.54
CA GLU A 188 -16.66 14.66 2.49
C GLU A 188 -15.67 14.12 3.54
N LEU A 189 -14.35 14.32 3.40
CA LEU A 189 -13.36 13.77 4.34
C LEU A 189 -13.05 14.72 5.52
N VAL A 190 -13.27 16.03 5.37
CA VAL A 190 -13.01 17.01 6.43
C VAL A 190 -14.09 17.01 7.53
N THR A 191 -15.32 16.59 7.21
CA THR A 191 -16.36 16.39 8.24
C THR A 191 -16.12 15.10 9.04
N PHE A 192 -15.54 14.06 8.42
CA PHE A 192 -15.25 12.79 9.09
C PHE A 192 -14.05 12.87 10.06
N THR A 193 -13.03 13.68 9.74
CA THR A 193 -11.87 13.90 10.62
C THR A 193 -12.19 14.81 11.81
N LYS A 194 -13.09 15.80 11.68
CA LYS A 194 -13.55 16.61 12.82
C LYS A 194 -14.37 15.80 13.83
N ILE A 195 -15.18 14.84 13.38
CA ILE A 195 -15.97 13.96 14.27
C ILE A 195 -15.07 12.96 15.01
N ASN A 196 -13.99 12.46 14.38
CA ASN A 196 -13.05 11.56 15.05
C ASN A 196 -12.04 12.29 15.97
N SER A 197 -11.60 13.50 15.64
CA SER A 197 -10.64 14.24 16.49
C SER A 197 -11.20 14.63 17.87
N THR A 198 -12.50 14.94 17.97
CA THR A 198 -13.14 15.25 19.27
C THR A 198 -13.29 14.00 20.15
N SER A 199 -13.50 12.83 19.55
CA SER A 199 -13.64 11.57 20.29
C SER A 199 -12.29 11.07 20.84
N TYR A 200 -11.20 11.19 20.07
CA TYR A 200 -9.86 10.80 20.51
C TYR A 200 -9.24 11.77 21.55
N ARG A 201 -9.50 13.08 21.47
CA ARG A 201 -9.07 14.03 22.52
C ARG A 201 -9.77 13.81 23.85
N ARG A 202 -11.03 13.35 23.86
CA ARG A 202 -11.77 13.07 25.10
C ARG A 202 -11.35 11.76 25.77
N MET A 203 -10.85 10.78 24.99
CA MET A 203 -10.35 9.51 25.51
C MET A 203 -8.94 9.61 26.11
N LEU A 204 -8.10 10.53 25.64
CA LEU A 204 -6.75 10.76 26.17
C LEU A 204 -6.71 11.54 27.49
N ILE A 205 -7.81 12.19 27.91
CA ILE A 205 -7.87 12.94 29.18
C ILE A 205 -8.32 12.06 30.37
N ILE A 206 -8.99 10.92 30.11
CA ILE A 206 -9.60 10.10 31.18
C ILE A 206 -8.64 9.04 31.76
N HIS A 207 -7.63 8.60 31.01
CA HIS A 207 -6.64 7.65 31.53
C HIS A 207 -5.27 8.32 31.65
N GLY A 208 -5.01 8.91 32.82
CA GLY A 208 -3.70 9.41 33.21
C GLY A 208 -2.65 8.31 33.13
N PHE A 209 -1.78 8.39 32.12
CA PHE A 209 -0.55 7.60 32.04
C PHE A 209 0.61 8.56 31.70
N PRO A 210 1.45 8.93 32.68
CA PRO A 210 2.61 9.77 32.45
C PRO A 210 3.73 8.90 31.84
N GLY A 211 4.16 9.20 30.61
CA GLY A 211 5.45 8.69 30.12
C GLY A 211 5.56 8.37 28.63
N SER A 212 4.47 8.12 27.90
CA SER A 212 4.57 7.58 26.53
C SER A 212 4.37 8.62 25.41
N HIS A 213 4.30 9.91 25.76
CA HIS A 213 3.87 10.99 24.86
C HIS A 213 4.85 11.30 23.72
N ARG A 214 6.11 10.81 23.79
CA ARG A 214 7.13 11.12 22.78
C ARG A 214 7.12 10.13 21.60
N ARG A 215 6.87 8.83 21.84
CA ARG A 215 6.86 7.81 20.77
C ARG A 215 5.55 7.74 19.97
N LEU A 216 4.42 8.16 20.56
CA LEU A 216 3.13 8.19 19.86
C LEU A 216 2.98 9.39 18.92
N ARG A 217 3.69 10.51 19.16
CA ARG A 217 3.79 11.59 18.17
C ARG A 217 4.58 11.15 16.94
N GLU A 218 5.69 10.44 17.13
CA GLU A 218 6.49 9.90 16.03
C GLU A 218 5.74 8.83 15.21
N LEU A 219 4.94 7.98 15.85
CA LEU A 219 4.12 6.99 15.13
C LEU A 219 2.95 7.63 14.36
N CYS A 220 2.42 8.75 14.84
CA CYS A 220 1.33 9.45 14.15
C CYS A 220 1.83 10.34 13.00
N THR A 221 3.06 10.88 13.08
CA THR A 221 3.71 11.57 11.96
C THR A 221 4.20 10.57 10.90
N LEU A 222 4.76 9.43 11.30
CA LEU A 222 5.17 8.38 10.35
C LEU A 222 3.99 7.75 9.59
N GLN A 223 2.78 7.79 10.15
CA GLN A 223 1.59 7.30 9.47
C GLN A 223 0.94 8.35 8.56
N HIS A 224 1.27 9.63 8.73
CA HIS A 224 0.99 10.68 7.74
C HIS A 224 1.97 10.55 6.56
N ASP A 225 3.28 10.42 6.86
CA ASP A 225 4.33 10.29 5.84
C ASP A 225 4.17 9.01 4.98
N ARG A 226 3.64 7.91 5.56
CA ARG A 226 3.38 6.67 4.80
C ARG A 226 2.06 6.68 4.03
N CYS A 227 1.12 7.55 4.39
CA CYS A 227 -0.07 7.83 3.57
C CYS A 227 0.31 8.68 2.36
N ASP A 228 1.29 9.57 2.49
CA ASP A 228 1.88 10.30 1.35
C ASP A 228 2.70 9.39 0.42
N GLU A 229 3.40 8.37 0.93
CA GLU A 229 4.08 7.36 0.09
C GLU A 229 3.12 6.38 -0.62
N LEU A 230 1.98 6.00 -0.01
CA LEU A 230 1.00 5.11 -0.67
C LEU A 230 0.01 5.86 -1.57
N GLY A 231 -0.11 7.18 -1.43
CA GLY A 231 -0.69 8.04 -2.47
C GLY A 231 0.18 8.12 -3.73
N ALA A 232 1.48 7.78 -3.62
CA ALA A 232 2.44 7.82 -4.73
C ALA A 232 2.46 6.56 -5.61
N GLU A 233 1.88 5.42 -5.18
CA GLU A 233 1.83 4.18 -5.99
C GLU A 233 0.46 3.88 -6.64
N THR A 234 -0.52 4.80 -6.58
CA THR A 234 -1.77 4.68 -7.37
C THR A 234 -2.06 5.87 -8.29
N LYS A 235 -0.99 6.55 -8.71
CA LYS A 235 -0.81 7.08 -10.06
C LYS A 235 0.59 6.61 -10.49
N HIS A 236 0.77 5.35 -10.88
CA HIS A 236 0.35 4.85 -12.19
C HIS A 236 0.16 3.32 -12.20
#